data_AF-A0A3D5NZS7-F1
#
_entry.id   AF-A0A3D5NZS7-F1
#
_cell.length_a   1.000
_cell.length_b   1.000
_cell.length_c   1.000
_cell.angle_alpha   90.00
_cell.angle_beta   90.00
_cell.angle_gamma   90.00
#
_symmetry.space_group_name_H-M   'P 1'
#
loop_
_entity.id
_entity.type
_entity.pdbx_description
1 polymer ?
#
loop_
_entity_poly.entity_id
_entity_poly.type
_entity_poly.pdbx_seq_one_letter_code
_entity_poly.pdbx_strand_id
1 'polypeptide(L)'
;GSSSICYTVCSKLSWSHNRLIMRVDDPKARDYYLAEGAAQQWSVRQLERNIQTHSFQRLLSSQGSEAEGNTVHGNTLGDFIKDPYVLEFLQLPETTQLKESRLEQAIIDELQKFLLELGKGFSFVARQMRISTETSHFFMDLVFYNYLLKCFVIIDLKTGTLSHQDIGQMDMYVRMFDDLKRGEDDNPTIGIILCDSKDETVVKYSVIQGSQQLFASKYRRILPTEDELVAEIEREKRLIEGAHDTTGNGGN
;
A
#
# COMPACT_ATOMS: atom_id res chain seq x y z
N GLY A 1 -43.72 43.86 -5.48
CA GLY A 1 -43.01 43.54 -4.23
C GLY A 1 -42.08 42.39 -4.50
N SER A 2 -40.77 42.63 -4.50
CA SER A 2 -39.78 41.58 -4.72
C SER A 2 -39.46 40.90 -3.39
N SER A 3 -39.76 39.61 -3.31
CA SER A 3 -39.44 38.75 -2.19
C SER A 3 -37.91 38.55 -2.13
N SER A 4 -37.28 39.00 -1.05
CA SER A 4 -35.87 38.75 -0.78
C SER A 4 -35.70 37.30 -0.32
N ILE A 5 -35.05 36.47 -1.14
CA ILE A 5 -34.62 35.13 -0.75
C ILE A 5 -33.50 35.29 0.30
N CYS A 6 -33.81 35.01 1.57
CA CYS A 6 -32.79 34.89 2.61
C CYS A 6 -32.04 33.56 2.44
N TYR A 7 -30.76 33.63 2.06
CA TYR A 7 -29.86 32.48 2.09
C TYR A 7 -29.49 32.10 3.54
N THR A 8 -29.34 30.82 3.80
CA THR A 8 -28.82 30.30 5.08
C THR A 8 -27.38 30.80 5.30
N VAL A 9 -27.05 31.23 6.51
CA VAL A 9 -25.68 31.57 6.89
C VAL A 9 -24.79 30.34 6.65
N CYS A 10 -23.79 30.47 5.79
CA CYS A 10 -22.85 29.40 5.52
C CYS A 10 -22.01 29.15 6.78
N SER A 11 -22.18 27.99 7.43
CA SER A 11 -21.39 27.62 8.58
C SER A 11 -19.98 27.22 8.12
N LYS A 12 -18.93 27.79 8.74
CA LYS A 12 -17.53 27.45 8.42
C LYS A 12 -17.21 25.96 8.62
N LEU A 13 -18.06 25.25 9.37
CA LEU A 13 -18.01 23.81 9.59
C LEU A 13 -19.41 23.22 9.37
N SER A 14 -19.50 22.08 8.70
CA SER A 14 -20.78 21.38 8.48
C SER A 14 -21.27 20.68 9.75
N TRP A 15 -22.53 20.22 9.77
CA TRP A 15 -23.08 19.48 10.91
C TRP A 15 -22.28 18.20 11.22
N SER A 16 -21.73 17.54 10.21
CA SER A 16 -20.86 16.37 10.38
C SER A 16 -19.59 16.68 11.15
N HIS A 17 -18.98 17.86 10.95
CA HIS A 17 -17.82 18.30 11.74
C HIS A 17 -18.20 18.51 13.20
N ASN A 18 -19.31 19.23 13.43
CA ASN A 18 -19.80 19.51 14.78
C ASN A 18 -20.13 18.20 15.54
N ARG A 19 -20.74 17.21 14.87
CA ARG A 19 -21.02 15.89 15.45
C ARG A 19 -19.77 15.15 15.90
N LEU A 20 -18.67 15.24 15.14
CA LEU A 20 -17.39 14.63 15.53
C LEU A 20 -16.79 15.34 16.74
N ILE A 21 -16.78 16.67 16.72
CA ILE A 21 -16.20 17.48 17.81
C ILE A 21 -17.00 17.32 19.11
N MET A 22 -18.33 17.22 19.06
CA MET A 22 -19.18 17.01 20.24
C MET A 22 -18.86 15.72 21.00
N ARG A 23 -18.25 14.73 20.34
CA ARG A 23 -17.84 13.45 20.94
C ARG A 23 -16.48 13.50 21.64
N VAL A 24 -15.75 14.60 21.53
CA VAL A 24 -14.46 14.79 22.22
C VAL A 24 -14.75 15.22 23.65
N ASP A 25 -14.23 14.47 24.61
CA ASP A 25 -14.54 14.65 26.04
C ASP A 25 -13.91 15.93 26.62
N ASP A 26 -12.69 16.27 26.18
CA ASP A 26 -11.95 17.45 26.65
C ASP A 26 -12.49 18.75 26.02
N PRO A 27 -13.01 19.70 26.82
CA PRO A 27 -13.49 20.98 26.32
C PRO A 27 -12.43 21.80 25.58
N LYS A 28 -11.16 21.76 26.02
CA LYS A 28 -10.09 22.53 25.38
C LYS A 28 -9.72 21.95 24.03
N ALA A 29 -9.73 20.62 23.92
CA ALA A 29 -9.53 19.93 22.65
C ALA A 29 -10.66 20.26 21.65
N ARG A 30 -11.91 20.36 22.11
CA ARG A 30 -13.03 20.78 21.25
C ARG A 30 -12.84 22.18 20.68
N ASP A 31 -12.46 23.14 21.52
CA ASP A 31 -12.25 24.52 21.09
C ASP A 31 -11.12 24.62 20.07
N TYR A 32 -10.04 23.86 20.28
CA TYR A 32 -8.95 23.74 19.32
C TYR A 32 -9.43 23.19 17.96
N TYR A 33 -10.16 22.07 17.95
CA TYR A 33 -10.64 21.46 16.70
C TYR A 33 -11.68 22.33 15.98
N LEU A 34 -12.49 23.11 16.72
CA LEU A 34 -13.41 24.10 16.13
C LEU A 34 -12.66 25.24 15.45
N ALA A 35 -11.67 25.81 16.14
CA ALA A 35 -10.91 26.94 15.64
C ALA A 35 -10.05 26.55 14.43
N GLU A 36 -9.24 25.50 14.57
CA GLU A 36 -8.32 25.05 13.54
C GLU A 36 -9.05 24.44 12.34
N GLY A 37 -10.11 23.65 12.57
CA GLY A 37 -10.90 23.08 11.48
C GLY A 37 -11.56 24.16 10.62
N ALA A 38 -12.05 25.24 11.24
CA ALA A 38 -12.62 26.37 10.52
C ALA A 38 -11.55 27.24 9.84
N ALA A 39 -10.39 27.45 10.47
CA ALA A 39 -9.31 28.25 9.93
C ALA A 39 -8.64 27.58 8.71
N GLN A 40 -8.37 26.28 8.82
CA GLN A 40 -7.69 25.49 7.79
C GLN A 40 -8.64 24.82 6.79
N GLN A 41 -9.96 25.04 6.93
CA GLN A 41 -10.99 24.47 6.05
C GLN A 41 -10.87 22.95 5.92
N TRP A 42 -10.65 22.26 7.05
CA TRP A 42 -10.55 20.80 7.06
C TRP A 42 -11.83 20.17 6.53
N SER A 43 -11.68 19.11 5.74
CA SER A 43 -12.75 18.18 5.43
C SER A 43 -13.13 17.35 6.66
N VAL A 44 -14.32 16.73 6.63
CA VAL A 44 -14.80 15.86 7.72
C VAL A 44 -13.79 14.74 8.02
N ARG A 45 -13.17 14.18 6.96
CA ARG A 45 -12.14 13.13 7.07
C ARG A 45 -10.86 13.64 7.75
N GLN A 46 -10.42 14.87 7.43
CA GLN A 46 -9.24 15.47 8.06
C GLN A 46 -9.49 15.78 9.54
N LEU A 47 -10.67 16.32 9.87
CA LEU A 47 -11.05 16.56 11.26
C LEU A 47 -11.12 15.25 12.07
N GLU A 48 -11.75 14.21 11.54
CA GLU A 48 -11.82 12.89 12.18
C GLU A 48 -10.43 12.32 12.47
N ARG A 49 -9.54 12.38 11.48
CA ARG A 49 -8.14 11.96 11.63
C ARG A 49 -7.40 12.78 12.69
N ASN A 50 -7.57 14.10 12.72
CA ASN A 50 -6.91 14.95 13.71
C ASN A 50 -7.39 14.65 15.14
N ILE A 51 -8.68 14.35 15.31
CA ILE A 51 -9.26 13.90 16.59
C ILE A 51 -8.67 12.54 17.00
N GLN A 52 -8.67 11.55 16.10
CA GLN A 52 -8.15 10.20 16.38
C GLN A 52 -6.66 10.18 16.70
N THR A 53 -5.91 11.06 16.06
CA THR A 53 -4.47 11.19 16.32
C THR A 53 -4.15 12.08 17.52
N HIS A 54 -5.13 12.62 18.26
CA HIS A 54 -4.89 13.46 19.44
C HIS A 54 -3.98 14.67 19.15
N SER A 55 -4.19 15.36 18.03
CA SER A 55 -3.31 16.46 17.59
C SER A 55 -3.25 17.61 18.59
N PHE A 56 -4.34 17.87 19.33
CA PHE A 56 -4.37 18.85 20.42
C PHE A 56 -3.42 18.48 21.57
N GLN A 57 -3.42 17.22 21.99
CA GLN A 57 -2.54 16.74 23.07
C GLN A 57 -1.08 16.83 22.65
N ARG A 58 -0.75 16.51 21.39
CA ARG A 58 0.61 16.70 20.86
C ARG A 58 1.05 18.15 20.89
N LEU A 59 0.16 19.10 20.56
CA LEU A 59 0.46 20.53 20.62
C LEU A 59 0.82 20.95 22.06
N LEU A 60 0.04 20.50 23.05
CA LEU A 60 0.33 20.77 24.46
C LEU A 60 1.66 20.16 24.92
N SER A 61 1.97 18.94 24.51
CA SER A 61 3.26 18.29 24.82
C SER A 61 4.44 19.02 24.19
N SER A 62 4.27 19.60 23.00
CA SER A 62 5.33 20.37 22.32
C SER A 62 5.56 21.76 22.92
N GLN A 63 4.53 22.37 23.53
CA GLN A 63 4.65 23.68 24.19
C GLN A 63 5.01 23.57 25.67
N GLY A 64 4.84 22.39 26.30
CA GLY A 64 5.23 22.13 27.68
C GLY A 64 6.74 22.07 27.93
N SER A 65 7.55 22.00 26.87
CA SER A 65 9.02 21.93 26.97
C SER A 65 9.73 23.29 27.05
N GLU A 66 9.02 24.42 26.97
CA GLU A 66 9.64 25.76 27.08
C GLU A 66 9.56 26.40 28.47
N ALA A 67 8.94 25.73 29.46
CA ALA A 67 8.83 26.26 30.81
C ALA A 67 9.04 25.18 31.87
N GLU A 68 10.29 24.79 32.11
CA GLU A 68 10.84 24.48 33.45
C GLU A 68 12.27 23.95 33.31
N GLY A 69 13.24 24.80 33.63
CA GLY A 69 14.62 24.39 33.81
C GLY A 69 14.81 23.70 35.16
N ASN A 70 15.27 22.45 35.15
CA ASN A 70 16.53 22.07 35.81
C ASN A 70 16.73 20.54 35.83
N THR A 71 17.95 20.19 35.42
CA THR A 71 18.79 19.08 35.90
C THR A 71 18.44 17.62 35.60
N VAL A 72 19.22 17.09 34.65
CA VAL A 72 20.10 15.90 34.77
C VAL A 72 19.43 14.50 34.74
N HIS A 73 19.43 13.85 33.56
CA HIS A 73 20.37 12.76 33.20
C HIS A 73 20.09 12.25 31.76
N GLY A 74 21.15 11.79 31.08
CA GLY A 74 21.22 11.59 29.63
C GLY A 74 20.11 10.76 28.98
N ASN A 75 19.70 11.17 27.78
CA ASN A 75 20.01 10.41 26.58
C ASN A 75 19.76 11.24 25.30
N THR A 76 20.72 11.05 24.40
CA THR A 76 20.87 11.47 23.01
C THR A 76 19.60 11.83 22.22
N LEU A 77 19.74 12.84 21.36
CA LEU A 77 18.92 13.24 20.20
C LEU A 77 18.31 12.10 19.33
N GLY A 78 18.68 10.84 19.54
CA GLY A 78 18.12 9.68 18.84
C GLY A 78 16.72 9.25 19.31
N ASP A 79 16.25 9.69 20.48
CA ASP A 79 14.88 9.36 20.93
C ASP A 79 13.81 10.33 20.40
N PHE A 80 14.21 11.47 19.80
CA PHE A 80 13.28 12.35 19.07
C PHE A 80 12.92 11.82 17.67
N ILE A 81 13.67 10.84 17.14
CA ILE A 81 13.48 10.24 15.80
C ILE A 81 12.80 8.86 15.94
N LYS A 82 11.98 8.67 16.97
CA LYS A 82 11.19 7.44 17.18
C LYS A 82 9.70 7.71 17.33
N ASP A 83 9.22 8.82 16.82
CA ASP A 83 7.78 9.05 16.69
C ASP A 83 7.38 8.81 15.21
N PRO A 84 6.73 7.67 14.89
CA PRO A 84 6.30 7.33 13.53
C PRO A 84 5.45 8.42 12.88
N TYR A 85 4.82 9.28 13.68
CA TYR A 85 3.92 10.31 13.20
C TYR A 85 4.60 11.63 12.81
N VAL A 86 5.83 11.89 13.26
CA VAL A 86 6.59 13.11 12.88
C VAL A 86 7.11 13.03 11.44
N LEU A 87 7.43 11.82 10.97
CA LEU A 87 7.81 11.56 9.59
C LEU A 87 6.67 11.83 8.60
N GLU A 88 5.43 11.55 9.00
CA GLU A 88 4.23 11.77 8.18
C GLU A 88 3.93 13.26 7.94
N PHE A 89 4.32 14.15 8.86
CA PHE A 89 4.16 15.61 8.74
C PHE A 89 5.11 16.23 7.71
N LEU A 90 6.32 15.66 7.54
CA LEU A 90 7.34 16.24 6.67
C LEU A 90 7.12 15.94 5.18
N GLN A 91 6.15 15.08 4.80
CA GLN A 91 6.03 14.49 3.45
C GLN A 91 7.37 13.94 2.91
N LEU A 92 8.38 13.78 3.78
CA LEU A 92 9.60 13.09 3.48
C LEU A 92 9.19 11.64 3.51
N PRO A 93 9.11 10.97 2.35
CA PRO A 93 8.64 9.62 2.35
C PRO A 93 9.68 8.84 3.14
N GLU A 94 9.22 8.13 4.18
CA GLU A 94 10.11 7.54 5.17
C GLU A 94 11.26 6.90 4.43
N THR A 95 12.50 7.22 4.78
CA THR A 95 13.64 6.69 4.02
C THR A 95 13.55 5.16 3.90
N THR A 96 12.86 4.50 4.84
CA THR A 96 12.45 3.10 4.80
C THR A 96 11.30 2.80 3.82
N GLN A 97 10.15 3.48 3.88
CA GLN A 97 9.04 3.27 2.91
C GLN A 97 9.44 3.60 1.47
N LEU A 98 10.28 4.62 1.26
CA LEU A 98 10.90 4.90 -0.05
C LEU A 98 11.79 3.75 -0.50
N LYS A 99 12.59 3.21 0.42
CA LYS A 99 13.49 2.08 0.11
C LYS A 99 12.68 0.83 -0.20
N GLU A 100 11.65 0.54 0.58
CA GLU A 100 10.74 -0.59 0.38
C GLU A 100 9.97 -0.45 -0.94
N SER A 101 9.39 0.72 -1.24
CA SER A 101 8.71 0.97 -2.51
C SER A 101 9.67 0.89 -3.71
N ARG A 102 10.92 1.34 -3.57
CA ARG A 102 11.95 1.20 -4.62
C ARG A 102 12.40 -0.25 -4.81
N LEU A 103 12.52 -1.00 -3.71
CA LEU A 103 12.85 -2.43 -3.74
C LEU A 103 11.73 -3.22 -4.42
N GLU A 104 10.49 -2.99 -4.01
CA GLU A 104 9.30 -3.60 -4.60
C GLU A 104 9.23 -3.32 -6.11
N GLN A 105 9.41 -2.07 -6.51
CA GLN A 105 9.42 -1.68 -7.91
C GLN A 105 10.53 -2.37 -8.70
N ALA A 106 11.73 -2.49 -8.13
CA ALA A 106 12.87 -3.17 -8.76
C ALA A 106 12.65 -4.69 -8.90
N ILE A 107 12.05 -5.33 -7.89
CA ILE A 107 11.66 -6.74 -7.96
C ILE A 107 10.60 -6.92 -9.06
N ILE A 108 9.59 -6.05 -9.13
CA ILE A 108 8.57 -6.09 -10.19
C ILE A 108 9.20 -5.88 -11.57
N ASP A 109 10.15 -4.94 -11.70
CA ASP A 109 10.88 -4.67 -12.95
C ASP A 109 11.56 -5.92 -13.48
N GLU A 110 12.32 -6.61 -12.62
CA GLU A 110 13.07 -7.78 -13.04
C GLU A 110 12.22 -9.03 -13.15
N LEU A 111 11.21 -9.20 -12.31
CA LEU A 111 10.24 -10.27 -12.48
C LEU A 111 9.52 -10.17 -13.83
N GLN A 112 9.18 -8.95 -14.27
CA GLN A 112 8.57 -8.75 -15.58
C GLN A 112 9.52 -9.20 -16.70
N LYS A 113 10.81 -8.85 -16.62
CA LYS A 113 11.81 -9.27 -17.61
C LYS A 113 12.05 -10.77 -17.57
N PHE A 114 12.25 -11.34 -16.38
CA PHE A 114 12.41 -12.77 -16.16
C PHE A 114 11.28 -13.57 -16.82
N LEU A 115 10.02 -13.19 -16.60
CA LEU A 115 8.87 -13.90 -17.19
C LEU A 115 8.82 -13.81 -18.72
N LEU A 116 9.27 -12.69 -19.30
CA LEU A 116 9.38 -12.54 -20.76
C LEU A 116 10.56 -13.35 -21.32
N GLU A 117 11.69 -13.37 -20.61
CA GLU A 117 12.92 -14.08 -20.99
C GLU A 117 12.84 -15.60 -20.79
N LEU A 118 12.04 -16.06 -19.83
CA LEU A 118 11.77 -17.47 -19.56
C LEU A 118 11.27 -18.20 -20.82
N GLY A 119 10.75 -17.46 -21.81
CA GLY A 119 9.99 -18.04 -22.91
C GLY A 119 8.73 -18.67 -22.32
N LYS A 120 8.24 -19.81 -22.83
CA LYS A 120 7.02 -20.47 -22.30
C LYS A 120 5.72 -19.64 -22.46
N GLY A 121 5.74 -18.65 -23.34
CA GLY A 121 4.54 -18.06 -23.92
C GLY A 121 3.88 -16.94 -23.14
N PHE A 122 4.61 -16.28 -22.24
CA PHE A 122 4.16 -15.05 -21.59
C PHE A 122 4.16 -13.87 -22.57
N SER A 123 3.04 -13.15 -22.59
CA SER A 123 2.84 -11.89 -23.29
C SER A 123 2.44 -10.83 -22.28
N PHE A 124 3.22 -9.74 -22.19
CA PHE A 124 2.93 -8.65 -21.27
C PHE A 124 1.64 -7.93 -21.67
N VAL A 125 0.75 -7.69 -20.70
CA VAL A 125 -0.52 -6.98 -20.92
C VAL A 125 -0.48 -5.62 -20.25
N ALA A 126 -0.17 -5.57 -18.96
CA ALA A 126 -0.18 -4.33 -18.21
C ALA A 126 0.68 -4.43 -16.95
N ARG A 127 1.05 -3.25 -16.45
CA ARG A 127 1.72 -3.07 -15.16
C ARG A 127 0.98 -2.03 -14.35
N GLN A 128 0.94 -2.21 -13.03
CA GLN A 128 0.26 -1.31 -12.09
C GLN A 128 -1.18 -1.03 -12.56
N MET A 129 -1.86 -2.07 -13.02
CA MET A 129 -3.16 -1.95 -13.64
C MET A 129 -4.20 -1.62 -12.58
N ARG A 130 -4.72 -0.39 -12.64
CA ARG A 130 -5.77 0.07 -11.74
C ARG A 130 -7.10 -0.58 -12.07
N ILE A 131 -7.70 -1.19 -11.06
CA ILE A 131 -9.10 -1.61 -11.03
C ILE A 131 -9.84 -0.67 -10.10
N SER A 132 -11.03 -0.25 -10.51
CA SER A 132 -11.91 0.57 -9.67
C SER A 132 -13.21 -0.18 -9.46
N THR A 133 -13.52 -0.43 -8.19
CA THR A 133 -14.88 -0.79 -7.75
C THR A 133 -15.61 0.48 -7.35
N GLU A 134 -16.92 0.41 -7.09
CA GLU A 134 -17.69 1.58 -6.62
C GLU A 134 -17.15 2.17 -5.31
N THR A 135 -16.49 1.35 -4.49
CA THR A 135 -16.08 1.69 -3.12
C THR A 135 -14.58 1.82 -2.94
N SER A 136 -13.76 1.28 -3.86
CA SER A 136 -12.30 1.17 -3.66
C SER A 136 -11.52 1.06 -4.98
N HIS A 137 -10.28 1.54 -4.95
CA HIS A 137 -9.32 1.36 -6.04
C HIS A 137 -8.28 0.33 -5.64
N PHE A 138 -7.95 -0.53 -6.57
CA PHE A 138 -7.02 -1.62 -6.43
C PHE A 138 -6.01 -1.57 -7.56
N PHE A 139 -4.82 -2.11 -7.34
CA PHE A 139 -3.76 -2.16 -8.33
C PHE A 139 -3.25 -3.59 -8.40
N MET A 140 -3.06 -4.08 -9.62
CA MET A 140 -2.36 -5.35 -9.88
C MET A 140 -0.97 -5.00 -10.39
N ASP A 141 0.05 -5.57 -9.77
CA ASP A 141 1.44 -5.23 -10.12
C ASP A 141 1.77 -5.60 -11.56
N LEU A 142 1.49 -6.86 -11.94
CA LEU A 142 1.73 -7.34 -13.30
C LEU A 142 0.55 -8.16 -13.81
N VAL A 143 0.22 -7.95 -15.08
CA VAL A 143 -0.75 -8.74 -15.83
C VAL A 143 -0.09 -9.26 -17.09
N PHE A 144 -0.15 -10.57 -17.26
CA PHE A 144 0.29 -11.27 -18.46
C PHE A 144 -0.87 -12.07 -19.06
N TYR A 145 -0.73 -12.38 -20.35
CA TYR A 145 -1.47 -13.44 -21.01
C TYR A 145 -0.49 -14.54 -21.40
N ASN A 146 -0.77 -15.79 -21.06
CA ASN A 146 0.02 -16.92 -21.52
C ASN A 146 -0.67 -17.57 -22.71
N TYR A 147 -0.08 -17.49 -23.91
CA TYR A 147 -0.75 -17.99 -25.13
C TYR A 147 -0.68 -19.51 -25.29
N LEU A 148 0.25 -20.20 -24.62
CA LEU A 148 0.32 -21.67 -24.63
C LEU A 148 -0.77 -22.27 -23.73
N LEU A 149 -1.00 -21.62 -22.60
CA LEU A 149 -2.05 -21.95 -21.65
C LEU A 149 -3.39 -21.34 -22.02
N LYS A 150 -3.40 -20.33 -22.90
CA LYS A 150 -4.57 -19.51 -23.24
C LYS A 150 -5.28 -18.96 -21.99
N CYS A 151 -4.55 -18.35 -21.06
CA CYS A 151 -5.15 -17.76 -19.85
C CYS A 151 -4.42 -16.48 -19.43
N PHE A 152 -5.10 -15.63 -18.67
CA PHE A 152 -4.45 -14.53 -17.98
C PHE A 152 -3.67 -15.03 -16.76
N VAL A 153 -2.57 -14.36 -16.46
CA VAL A 153 -1.74 -14.58 -15.26
C VAL A 153 -1.57 -13.23 -14.58
N ILE A 154 -2.15 -13.10 -13.39
CA ILE A 154 -2.10 -11.91 -12.54
C ILE A 154 -1.07 -12.15 -11.45
N ILE A 155 -0.16 -11.23 -11.24
CA ILE A 155 0.91 -11.35 -10.25
C ILE A 155 0.90 -10.11 -9.36
N ASP A 156 0.96 -10.34 -8.05
CA ASP A 156 0.97 -9.31 -7.01
C ASP A 156 2.06 -9.61 -5.99
N LEU A 157 2.90 -8.62 -5.69
CA LEU A 157 4.01 -8.69 -4.74
C LEU A 157 3.58 -8.11 -3.39
N LYS A 158 3.93 -8.79 -2.30
CA LYS A 158 3.65 -8.38 -0.93
C LYS A 158 4.95 -8.38 -0.13
N THR A 159 5.42 -7.21 0.27
CA THR A 159 6.66 -6.99 1.06
C THR A 159 6.49 -7.30 2.56
N GLY A 160 5.46 -8.07 2.93
CA GLY A 160 5.11 -8.39 4.31
C GLY A 160 4.41 -9.74 4.41
N THR A 161 3.97 -10.10 5.61
CA THR A 161 3.29 -11.38 5.83
C THR A 161 1.98 -11.45 5.05
N LEU A 162 1.82 -12.54 4.30
CA LEU A 162 0.60 -12.77 3.52
C LEU A 162 -0.63 -12.85 4.44
N SER A 163 -1.57 -11.94 4.23
CA SER A 163 -2.83 -11.89 4.98
C SER A 163 -3.97 -12.61 4.25
N HIS A 164 -5.06 -12.90 4.97
CA HIS A 164 -6.29 -13.43 4.35
C HIS A 164 -6.92 -12.41 3.39
N GLN A 165 -6.68 -11.11 3.62
CA GLN A 165 -7.16 -10.05 2.75
C GLN A 165 -6.47 -10.10 1.38
N ASP A 166 -5.17 -10.40 1.33
CA ASP A 166 -4.42 -10.53 0.08
C ASP A 166 -4.93 -11.69 -0.78
N ILE A 167 -5.25 -12.83 -0.15
CA ILE A 167 -5.85 -13.98 -0.84
C ILE A 167 -7.23 -13.61 -1.39
N GLY A 168 -8.08 -12.96 -0.58
CA GLY A 168 -9.39 -12.51 -1.03
C GLY A 168 -9.33 -11.47 -2.15
N GLN A 169 -8.35 -10.58 -2.12
CA GLN A 169 -8.09 -9.60 -3.17
C GLN A 169 -7.67 -10.27 -4.49
N MET A 170 -6.76 -11.24 -4.44
CA MET A 170 -6.36 -11.99 -5.63
C MET A 170 -7.53 -12.79 -6.21
N ASP A 171 -8.34 -13.44 -5.36
CA ASP A 171 -9.54 -14.16 -5.81
C ASP A 171 -10.54 -13.22 -6.50
N MET A 172 -10.70 -11.99 -6.00
CA MET A 172 -11.50 -10.95 -6.65
C MET A 172 -10.93 -10.59 -8.02
N TYR A 173 -9.62 -10.39 -8.14
CA TYR A 173 -8.97 -10.07 -9.42
C TYR A 173 -9.18 -11.17 -10.46
N VAL A 174 -8.93 -12.42 -10.07
CA VAL A 174 -9.08 -13.59 -10.95
C VAL A 174 -10.52 -13.70 -11.46
N ARG A 175 -11.52 -13.58 -10.58
CA ARG A 175 -12.94 -13.62 -10.98
C ARG A 175 -13.30 -12.47 -11.91
N MET A 176 -12.84 -11.26 -11.61
CA MET A 176 -13.11 -10.09 -12.44
C MET A 176 -12.51 -10.25 -13.85
N PHE A 177 -11.33 -10.84 -13.99
CA PHE A 177 -10.76 -11.15 -15.31
C PHE A 177 -11.53 -12.24 -16.03
N ASP A 178 -11.92 -13.29 -15.33
CA ASP A 178 -12.75 -14.36 -15.88
C ASP A 178 -14.10 -13.87 -16.39
N ASP A 179 -14.70 -12.87 -15.72
CA ASP A 179 -16.00 -12.30 -16.08
C ASP A 179 -15.90 -11.21 -17.17
N LEU A 180 -14.86 -10.37 -17.14
CA LEU A 180 -14.79 -9.16 -17.96
C LEU A 180 -13.77 -9.22 -19.11
N LYS A 181 -12.79 -10.12 -19.06
CA LYS A 181 -11.64 -10.13 -19.98
C LYS A 181 -11.41 -11.47 -20.68
N ARG A 182 -11.73 -12.58 -20.03
CA ARG A 182 -11.53 -13.94 -20.56
C ARG A 182 -12.42 -14.18 -21.78
N GLY A 183 -11.82 -14.64 -22.88
CA GLY A 183 -12.56 -15.09 -24.06
C GLY A 183 -13.23 -16.45 -23.84
N GLU A 184 -14.19 -16.82 -24.69
CA GLU A 184 -14.90 -18.10 -24.56
C GLU A 184 -13.97 -19.33 -24.65
N ASP A 185 -12.90 -19.22 -25.43
CA ASP A 185 -11.90 -20.29 -25.62
C ASP A 185 -10.67 -20.16 -24.70
N ASP A 186 -10.69 -19.21 -23.76
CA ASP A 186 -9.60 -19.04 -22.80
C ASP A 186 -9.84 -19.90 -21.56
N ASN A 187 -8.75 -20.44 -21.02
CA ASN A 187 -8.76 -21.14 -19.75
C ASN A 187 -8.89 -20.16 -18.57
N PRO A 188 -9.28 -20.64 -17.38
CA PRO A 188 -9.41 -19.81 -16.18
C PRO A 188 -8.14 -19.01 -15.86
N THR A 189 -8.34 -17.77 -15.45
CA THR A 189 -7.27 -16.86 -15.03
C THR A 189 -6.53 -17.44 -13.80
N ILE A 190 -5.22 -17.20 -13.74
CA ILE A 190 -4.35 -17.67 -12.67
C ILE A 190 -3.87 -16.45 -11.88
N GLY A 191 -4.02 -16.51 -10.56
CA GLY A 191 -3.44 -15.53 -9.64
C GLY A 191 -2.17 -16.06 -9.00
N ILE A 192 -1.12 -15.25 -8.92
CA ILE A 192 0.13 -15.56 -8.23
C ILE A 192 0.37 -14.44 -7.21
N ILE A 193 0.46 -14.81 -5.94
CA ILE A 193 0.88 -13.89 -4.89
C ILE A 193 2.31 -14.24 -4.51
N LEU A 194 3.19 -13.26 -4.61
CA LEU A 194 4.58 -13.35 -4.21
C LEU A 194 4.70 -12.66 -2.86
N CYS A 195 4.95 -13.43 -1.82
CA CYS A 195 5.15 -12.92 -0.48
C CYS A 195 6.65 -12.85 -0.22
N ASP A 196 7.13 -11.63 -0.04
CA ASP A 196 8.51 -11.32 0.23
C ASP A 196 8.64 -10.85 1.68
N SER A 197 8.85 -11.78 2.61
CA SER A 197 9.03 -11.46 4.02
C SER A 197 10.51 -11.52 4.42
N LYS A 198 10.88 -10.86 5.52
CA LYS A 198 12.27 -10.86 6.03
C LYS A 198 12.81 -12.25 6.36
N ASP A 199 11.92 -13.20 6.67
CA ASP A 199 12.29 -14.54 7.14
C ASP A 199 12.12 -15.61 6.04
N GLU A 200 11.21 -15.41 5.08
CA GLU A 200 10.92 -16.39 4.03
C GLU A 200 10.23 -15.74 2.81
N THR A 201 10.68 -16.11 1.61
CA THR A 201 10.00 -15.79 0.35
C THR A 201 9.06 -16.93 -0.01
N VAL A 202 7.76 -16.65 -0.05
CA VAL A 202 6.69 -17.63 -0.25
C VAL A 202 5.90 -17.31 -1.51
N VAL A 203 5.67 -18.30 -2.36
CA VAL A 203 4.85 -18.17 -3.57
C VAL A 203 3.54 -18.91 -3.36
N LYS A 204 2.41 -18.26 -3.65
CA LYS A 204 1.10 -18.92 -3.63
C LYS A 204 0.35 -18.71 -4.94
N TYR A 205 -0.17 -19.81 -5.47
CA TYR A 205 -1.08 -19.78 -6.63
C TYR A 205 -2.53 -19.78 -6.15
N SER A 206 -3.30 -18.77 -6.57
CA SER A 206 -4.76 -18.85 -6.59
C SER A 206 -5.18 -19.51 -7.89
N VAL A 207 -5.78 -20.69 -7.75
CA VAL A 207 -6.40 -21.46 -8.83
C VAL A 207 -7.84 -21.67 -8.43
N ILE A 208 -8.79 -21.21 -9.25
CA ILE A 208 -10.21 -21.38 -8.97
C ILE A 208 -10.52 -22.87 -8.76
N GLN A 209 -11.21 -23.16 -7.64
CA GLN A 209 -11.68 -24.50 -7.27
C GLN A 209 -12.43 -25.15 -8.44
N GLY A 210 -11.95 -26.31 -8.88
CA GLY A 210 -12.52 -27.08 -10.00
C GLY A 210 -11.52 -27.46 -11.10
N SER A 211 -10.33 -26.83 -11.15
CA SER A 211 -9.33 -27.05 -12.21
C SER A 211 -7.98 -27.62 -11.72
N GLN A 212 -7.92 -28.16 -10.49
CA GLN A 212 -6.67 -28.65 -9.87
C GLN A 212 -5.94 -29.72 -10.70
N GLN A 213 -6.68 -30.58 -11.41
CA GLN A 213 -6.09 -31.62 -12.26
C GLN A 213 -5.48 -31.04 -13.55
N LEU A 214 -6.08 -29.98 -14.09
CA LEU A 214 -5.55 -29.19 -15.20
C LEU A 214 -4.28 -28.43 -14.77
N PHE A 215 -4.28 -27.94 -13.52
CA PHE A 215 -3.13 -27.27 -12.92
C PHE A 215 -1.92 -28.17 -12.72
N ALA A 216 -2.12 -29.36 -12.18
CA ALA A 216 -1.04 -30.31 -11.99
C ALA A 216 -0.43 -30.82 -13.32
N SER A 217 -1.23 -30.95 -14.38
CA SER A 217 -0.81 -31.59 -15.64
C SER A 217 -0.26 -30.63 -16.70
N LYS A 218 -0.87 -29.45 -16.87
CA LYS A 218 -0.48 -28.45 -17.88
C LYS A 218 0.21 -27.23 -17.27
N TYR A 219 -0.37 -26.63 -16.24
CA TYR A 219 0.12 -25.35 -15.73
C TYR A 219 1.53 -25.45 -15.14
N ARG A 220 1.84 -26.50 -14.35
CA ARG A 220 3.20 -26.72 -13.78
C ARG A 220 4.34 -26.83 -14.80
N ARG A 221 4.05 -27.18 -16.06
CA ARG A 221 5.11 -27.30 -17.09
C ARG A 221 5.44 -25.97 -17.76
N ILE A 222 4.48 -25.05 -17.79
CA ILE A 222 4.57 -23.79 -18.55
C ILE A 222 4.81 -22.61 -17.62
N LEU A 223 4.16 -22.56 -16.46
CA LEU A 223 4.45 -21.57 -15.45
C LEU A 223 5.84 -21.84 -14.82
N PRO A 224 6.54 -20.78 -14.36
CA PRO A 224 7.72 -20.97 -13.54
C PRO A 224 7.38 -21.74 -12.26
N THR A 225 8.35 -22.48 -11.73
CA THR A 225 8.17 -23.17 -10.45
C THR A 225 8.22 -22.16 -9.29
N GLU A 226 7.71 -22.56 -8.12
CA GLU A 226 7.86 -21.76 -6.89
C GLU A 226 9.34 -21.48 -6.62
N ASP A 227 10.19 -22.50 -6.73
CA ASP A 227 11.64 -22.37 -6.53
C ASP A 227 12.30 -21.42 -7.54
N GLU A 228 11.88 -21.43 -8.81
CA GLU A 228 12.40 -20.49 -9.83
C GLU A 228 12.03 -19.03 -9.49
N LEU A 229 10.79 -18.79 -9.07
CA LEU A 229 10.32 -17.46 -8.66
C LEU A 229 11.01 -16.97 -7.39
N VAL A 230 11.14 -17.85 -6.38
CA VAL A 230 11.86 -17.54 -5.13
C VAL A 230 13.33 -17.23 -5.44
N ALA A 231 13.99 -18.05 -6.26
CA ALA A 231 15.39 -17.85 -6.61
C ALA A 231 15.63 -16.52 -7.33
N GLU A 232 14.71 -16.11 -8.21
CA GLU A 232 14.81 -14.82 -8.91
C GLU A 232 14.63 -13.65 -7.96
N ILE A 233 13.61 -13.67 -7.09
CA ILE A 233 13.39 -12.62 -6.09
C ILE A 233 14.60 -12.48 -5.16
N GLU A 234 15.13 -13.60 -4.66
CA GLU A 234 16.31 -13.64 -3.78
C GLU A 234 17.61 -13.21 -4.49
N ARG A 235 17.70 -13.44 -5.80
CA ARG A 235 18.82 -12.95 -6.61
C ARG A 235 18.78 -11.42 -6.70
N GLU A 236 17.62 -10.85 -6.98
CA GLU A 236 17.47 -9.41 -7.14
C GLU A 236 17.62 -8.65 -5.82
N LYS A 237 17.11 -9.17 -4.72
CA LYS A 237 17.41 -8.64 -3.38
C LYS A 237 18.89 -8.50 -3.12
N ARG A 238 19.66 -9.57 -3.37
CA ARG A 238 21.12 -9.59 -3.14
C ARG A 238 21.85 -8.57 -4.00
N LEU A 239 21.43 -8.37 -5.24
CA LEU A 239 22.00 -7.35 -6.14
C LEU A 239 21.74 -5.93 -5.62
N ILE A 240 20.53 -5.68 -5.13
CA ILE A 240 20.12 -4.37 -4.61
C ILE A 240 20.84 -4.08 -3.28
N GLU A 241 20.88 -5.04 -2.36
CA GLU A 241 21.60 -4.92 -1.09
C GLU A 241 23.12 -4.74 -1.29
N GLY A 242 23.73 -5.55 -2.17
CA GLY A 242 25.16 -5.47 -2.47
C GLY A 242 25.58 -4.16 -3.17
N ALA A 243 24.71 -3.56 -3.98
CA ALA A 243 24.96 -2.26 -4.60
C ALA A 243 25.01 -1.12 -3.57
N HIS A 244 24.27 -1.24 -2.46
CA HIS A 244 24.24 -0.24 -1.41
C HIS A 244 25.54 -0.17 -0.59
N ASP A 245 26.18 -1.32 -0.30
CA ASP A 245 27.42 -1.37 0.47
C ASP A 245 28.63 -0.73 -0.25
N THR A 246 28.68 -0.80 -1.59
CA THR A 246 29.76 -0.16 -2.36
C THR A 246 29.71 1.36 -2.41
N THR A 247 28.57 1.98 -2.11
CA THR A 247 28.41 3.45 -2.18
C THR A 247 28.72 4.18 -0.88
N GLY A 248 28.97 3.46 0.22
CA GLY A 248 29.21 4.03 1.55
C GLY A 248 30.67 4.26 1.96
N ASN A 249 31.67 3.78 1.19
CA ASN A 249 33.07 3.76 1.62
C ASN A 249 34.01 4.67 0.82
N GLY A 250 33.50 5.80 0.33
CA GLY A 250 34.21 6.74 -0.56
C GLY A 250 34.49 8.13 0.03
N GLY A 251 34.58 8.29 1.35
CA GLY A 251 34.90 9.56 2.00
C GLY A 251 36.00 9.39 3.04
N ASN A 252 37.26 9.42 2.57
CA ASN A 252 38.45 9.60 3.40
C ASN A 252 38.92 11.06 3.27
#